data_AF-A0A1R1BW49-F1
#
_entry.id   AF-A0A1R1BW49-F1
#
_cell.length_a   1.000
_cell.length_b   1.000
_cell.length_c   1.000
_cell.angle_alpha   90.00
_cell.angle_beta   90.00
_cell.angle_gamma   90.00
#
_symmetry.space_group_name_H-M   'P 1'
#
loop_
_entity.id
_entity.type
_entity.pdbx_description
1 polymer ?
#
loop_
_entity_poly.entity_id
_entity_poly.type
_entity_poly.pdbx_seq_one_letter_code
_entity_poly.pdbx_strand_id
1 'polypeptide(L)'
;MTTPILTKLTQAWVDDYLDLYNYAKHIGDTEWQQQIIEALSQKDMIIQNQVQEMQEKLKQDLWKMFDTVNRNMLQIYEELRKSQDIKQVEDLRKQVWELKSQRIDISRKIRRS
;
A
#
# COMPACT_ATOMS: atom_id res chain seq x y z
N MET A 1 -15.23 10.94 11.33
CA MET A 1 -13.93 11.62 11.55
C MET A 1 -13.04 11.30 10.37
N THR A 2 -12.79 12.26 9.48
CA THR A 2 -11.90 12.09 8.32
C THR A 2 -10.46 12.01 8.82
N THR A 3 -9.75 10.95 8.46
CA THR A 3 -8.37 10.67 8.87
C THR A 3 -7.45 11.78 8.33
N PRO A 4 -6.47 12.31 9.10
CA PRO A 4 -5.64 13.44 8.69
C PRO A 4 -4.82 13.23 7.40
N ILE A 5 -4.61 11.97 7.00
CA ILE A 5 -3.98 11.60 5.72
C ILE A 5 -4.92 11.88 4.55
N LEU A 6 -6.22 11.62 4.72
CA LEU A 6 -7.24 11.87 3.70
C LEU A 6 -7.28 13.38 3.39
N THR A 7 -7.31 14.21 4.43
CA THR A 7 -7.36 15.67 4.29
C THR A 7 -6.16 16.23 3.52
N LYS A 8 -4.95 15.69 3.75
CA LYS A 8 -3.74 16.10 3.00
C LYS A 8 -3.79 15.66 1.54
N LEU A 9 -4.21 14.43 1.27
CA LEU A 9 -4.32 13.92 -0.10
C LEU A 9 -5.36 14.71 -0.90
N THR A 10 -6.50 15.01 -0.29
CA THR A 10 -7.54 15.83 -0.92
C THR A 10 -7.07 17.24 -1.21
N GLN A 11 -6.24 17.80 -0.33
CA GLN A 11 -5.75 19.16 -0.52
C GLN A 11 -4.73 19.22 -1.65
N ALA A 12 -3.76 18.31 -1.69
CA ALA A 12 -2.81 18.20 -2.79
C ALA A 12 -3.51 17.97 -4.15
N TRP A 13 -4.51 17.09 -4.19
CA TRP A 13 -5.29 16.84 -5.41
C TRP A 13 -6.06 18.08 -5.88
N VAL A 14 -6.66 18.84 -4.97
CA VAL A 14 -7.35 20.10 -5.31
C VAL A 14 -6.35 21.15 -5.80
N ASP A 15 -5.19 21.26 -5.14
CA ASP A 15 -4.13 22.21 -5.52
C ASP A 15 -3.61 21.89 -6.94
N ASP A 16 -3.34 20.62 -7.26
CA ASP A 16 -2.92 20.19 -8.60
C ASP A 16 -3.97 20.55 -9.68
N TYR A 17 -5.26 20.33 -9.39
CA TYR A 17 -6.33 20.68 -10.33
C TYR A 17 -6.52 22.20 -10.48
N LEU A 18 -6.24 22.99 -9.43
CA LEU A 18 -6.23 24.44 -9.52
C LEU A 18 -5.05 24.96 -10.34
N ASP A 19 -3.88 24.35 -10.23
CA ASP A 19 -2.73 24.68 -11.07
C ASP A 19 -3.01 24.38 -12.55
N LEU A 20 -3.61 23.23 -12.83
CA LEU A 20 -4.07 22.88 -14.18
C LEU A 20 -5.12 23.87 -14.71
N TYR A 21 -6.08 24.28 -13.87
CA TYR A 21 -7.10 25.26 -14.25
C TYR A 21 -6.47 26.62 -14.60
N ASN A 22 -5.52 27.07 -13.78
CA ASN A 22 -4.81 28.32 -14.00
C ASN A 22 -3.99 28.28 -15.29
N TYR A 23 -3.37 27.14 -15.60
CA TYR A 23 -2.64 26.95 -16.84
C TYR A 23 -3.59 26.90 -18.06
N ALA A 24 -4.71 26.18 -17.98
CA ALA A 24 -5.75 26.16 -19.01
C ALA A 24 -6.29 27.56 -19.31
N LYS A 25 -6.51 28.34 -18.25
CA LYS A 25 -6.88 29.75 -18.35
C LYS A 25 -5.80 30.60 -19.01
N HIS A 26 -4.53 30.35 -18.70
CA HIS A 26 -3.40 31.08 -19.29
C HIS A 26 -3.29 30.87 -20.81
N ILE A 27 -3.52 29.64 -21.28
CA ILE A 27 -3.48 29.32 -22.72
C ILE A 27 -4.80 29.59 -23.44
N GLY A 28 -5.84 30.05 -22.73
CA GLY A 28 -7.15 30.37 -23.30
C GLY A 28 -8.02 29.16 -23.63
N ASP A 29 -7.68 27.97 -23.13
CA ASP A 29 -8.43 26.75 -23.39
C ASP A 29 -9.66 26.68 -22.47
N THR A 30 -10.79 27.14 -22.98
CA THR A 30 -12.06 27.17 -22.24
C THR A 30 -12.72 25.81 -22.12
N GLU A 31 -12.48 24.92 -23.08
CA GLU A 31 -13.02 23.56 -23.02
C GLU A 31 -12.34 22.78 -21.90
N TRP A 32 -11.02 22.89 -21.82
CA TRP A 32 -10.24 22.25 -20.75
C TRP A 32 -10.56 22.84 -19.37
N GLN A 33 -10.76 24.16 -19.26
CA GLN A 33 -11.25 24.78 -18.02
C GLN A 33 -12.58 24.16 -17.56
N GLN A 34 -13.53 23.96 -18.47
CA GLN A 34 -14.84 23.38 -18.16
C GLN A 34 -14.72 21.93 -17.69
N GLN A 35 -13.87 21.13 -18.36
CA GLN A 35 -13.58 19.75 -17.95
C GLN A 35 -12.97 19.68 -16.54
N ILE A 36 -12.06 20.60 -16.21
CA ILE A 36 -11.43 20.67 -14.88
C ILE A 36 -12.47 21.03 -13.80
N ILE A 37 -13.37 21.97 -14.07
CA ILE A 37 -14.47 22.32 -13.15
C ILE A 37 -15.40 21.13 -12.92
N GLU A 38 -15.75 20.40 -13.98
CA GLU A 38 -16.59 19.22 -13.87
C GLU A 38 -15.90 18.12 -13.03
N ALA A 39 -14.62 17.88 -13.24
CA ALA A 39 -13.84 16.95 -12.42
C ALA A 39 -13.76 17.38 -10.95
N LEU A 40 -13.56 18.67 -10.66
CA LEU A 40 -13.57 19.23 -9.31
C LEU A 40 -14.95 19.09 -8.63
N SER A 41 -16.04 19.12 -9.39
CA SER A 41 -17.40 18.90 -8.86
C SER A 41 -17.64 17.45 -8.41
N GLN A 42 -16.92 16.50 -9.01
CA GLN A 42 -16.97 15.07 -8.70
C GLN A 42 -15.86 14.62 -7.73
N LYS A 43 -15.11 15.56 -7.16
CA LYS A 43 -13.92 15.30 -6.32
C LYS A 43 -14.17 14.26 -5.24
N ASP A 44 -15.31 14.33 -4.54
CA ASP A 44 -15.57 13.48 -3.38
C ASP A 44 -15.69 12.01 -3.80
N MET A 45 -16.28 11.76 -4.98
CA MET A 45 -16.38 10.42 -5.56
C MET A 45 -15.01 9.91 -6.04
N ILE A 46 -14.24 10.76 -6.73
CA ILE A 46 -12.88 10.41 -7.21
C ILE A 46 -11.96 10.07 -6.03
N ILE A 47 -11.99 10.90 -4.99
CA ILE A 47 -11.19 10.72 -3.77
C ILE A 47 -11.58 9.42 -3.07
N GLN A 48 -12.88 9.16 -2.90
CA GLN A 48 -13.33 7.91 -2.27
C GLN A 48 -12.85 6.68 -3.04
N ASN A 49 -12.94 6.70 -4.38
CA ASN A 49 -12.45 5.62 -5.21
C ASN A 49 -10.92 5.42 -5.08
N GLN A 50 -10.14 6.51 -5.12
CA GLN A 50 -8.69 6.45 -4.95
C GLN A 50 -8.27 5.91 -3.58
N VAL A 51 -8.98 6.32 -2.52
CA VAL A 51 -8.73 5.82 -1.16
C VAL A 51 -9.02 4.34 -1.07
N GLN A 52 -10.14 3.89 -1.66
CA GLN A 52 -10.52 2.48 -1.70
C GLN A 52 -9.48 1.65 -2.47
N GLU A 53 -9.03 2.13 -3.64
CA GLU A 53 -7.99 1.48 -4.43
C GLU A 53 -6.66 1.39 -3.67
N MET A 54 -6.26 2.47 -3.00
CA MET A 54 -5.04 2.49 -2.18
C MET A 54 -5.12 1.52 -1.01
N GLN A 55 -6.27 1.42 -0.34
CA GLN A 55 -6.50 0.46 0.74
C GLN A 55 -6.43 -0.99 0.23
N GLU A 56 -7.07 -1.27 -0.90
CA GLU A 56 -7.05 -2.60 -1.50
C GLU A 56 -5.63 -2.99 -1.93
N LYS A 57 -4.88 -2.07 -2.53
CA LYS A 57 -3.47 -2.28 -2.88
C LYS A 57 -2.61 -2.58 -1.65
N LEU A 58 -2.77 -1.80 -0.57
CA LEU A 58 -2.05 -2.02 0.68
C LEU A 58 -2.37 -3.40 1.28
N LYS A 59 -3.63 -3.82 1.24
CA LYS A 59 -4.06 -5.15 1.67
C LYS A 59 -3.43 -6.26 0.82
N GLN A 60 -3.42 -6.11 -0.51
CA GLN A 60 -2.77 -7.05 -1.42
C GLN A 60 -1.27 -7.16 -1.13
N ASP A 61 -0.60 -6.04 -0.88
CA ASP A 61 0.83 -6.04 -0.56
C ASP A 61 1.12 -6.73 0.78
N LEU A 62 0.27 -6.53 1.80
CA LEU A 62 0.37 -7.26 3.06
C LEU A 62 0.21 -8.77 2.88
N TRP A 63 -0.71 -9.22 2.03
CA TRP A 63 -0.87 -10.64 1.70
C TRP A 63 0.34 -11.20 0.95
N LYS A 64 0.89 -10.47 -0.03
CA LYS A 64 2.13 -10.87 -0.73
C LYS A 64 3.31 -11.02 0.24
N MET A 65 3.43 -10.10 1.20
CA MET A 65 4.45 -10.19 2.25
C MET A 65 4.23 -11.42 3.14
N PHE A 66 3.00 -11.68 3.56
CA PHE A 66 2.65 -12.85 4.36
C PHE A 66 3.01 -14.17 3.65
N ASP A 67 2.66 -14.28 2.36
CA ASP A 67 2.98 -15.46 1.55
C ASP A 67 4.47 -15.65 1.37
N THR A 68 5.22 -14.55 1.20
CA THR A 68 6.68 -14.60 1.07
C THR A 68 7.33 -15.10 2.36
N VAL A 69 6.87 -14.60 3.52
CA VAL A 69 7.35 -15.10 4.82
C VAL A 69 7.04 -16.59 4.98
N ASN A 70 5.85 -17.04 4.60
CA ASN A 70 5.50 -18.46 4.66
C ASN A 70 6.37 -19.33 3.74
N ARG A 71 6.63 -18.89 2.50
CA ARG A 71 7.52 -19.60 1.56
C ARG A 71 8.94 -19.72 2.12
N ASN A 72 9.49 -18.64 2.67
CA ASN A 72 10.82 -18.66 3.29
C ASN A 72 10.87 -19.61 4.48
N MET A 73 9.81 -19.64 5.31
CA MET A 73 9.72 -20.61 6.40
C MET A 73 9.68 -22.05 5.89
N LEU A 74 8.92 -22.35 4.83
CA LEU A 74 8.87 -23.69 4.23
C LEU A 74 10.25 -24.13 3.75
N GLN A 75 10.97 -23.25 3.04
CA GLN A 75 12.32 -23.52 2.58
C GLN A 75 13.26 -23.84 3.74
N ILE A 76 13.24 -23.05 4.82
CA ILE A 76 14.08 -23.31 5.99
C ILE A 76 13.70 -24.65 6.67
N TYR A 77 12.42 -25.02 6.71
CA TYR A 77 12.03 -26.34 7.24
C TYR A 77 12.53 -27.49 6.36
N GLU A 78 12.56 -27.33 5.04
CA GLU A 78 13.17 -28.31 4.14
C GLU A 78 14.67 -28.43 4.36
N GLU A 79 15.38 -27.31 4.54
CA GLU A 79 16.81 -27.27 4.82
C GLU A 79 17.12 -27.91 6.19
N LEU A 80 16.32 -27.61 7.22
CA LEU A 80 16.42 -28.24 8.54
C LEU A 80 16.25 -29.76 8.48
N ARG A 81 15.40 -30.28 7.59
CA ARG A 81 15.19 -31.72 7.43
C ARG A 81 16.37 -32.42 6.74
N LYS A 82 17.13 -31.69 5.92
CA LYS A 82 18.27 -32.22 5.14
C LYS A 82 19.61 -32.03 5.85
N SER A 83 19.70 -31.05 6.76
CA SER A 83 20.96 -30.72 7.42
C SER A 83 21.35 -31.74 8.49
N GLN A 84 22.63 -32.13 8.50
CA GLN A 84 23.27 -32.92 9.55
C GLN A 84 24.24 -32.07 10.38
N ASP A 85 24.42 -30.78 10.05
CA ASP A 85 25.30 -29.86 10.75
C ASP A 85 24.55 -29.11 11.85
N ILE A 86 24.99 -29.31 13.09
CA ILE A 86 24.42 -28.72 14.29
C ILE A 86 24.46 -27.18 14.24
N LYS A 87 25.54 -26.58 13.72
CA LYS A 87 25.65 -25.11 13.63
C LYS A 87 24.67 -24.54 12.62
N GLN A 88 24.58 -25.17 11.45
CA GLN A 88 23.60 -24.80 10.42
C GLN A 88 22.16 -24.92 10.96
N VAL A 89 21.86 -25.99 11.71
CA VAL A 89 20.55 -26.18 12.33
C VAL A 89 20.22 -25.07 13.34
N GLU A 90 21.18 -24.63 14.16
CA GLU A 90 20.97 -23.53 15.11
C GLU A 90 20.67 -22.19 14.41
N ASP A 91 21.41 -21.87 13.34
CA ASP A 91 21.20 -20.63 12.61
C ASP A 91 19.88 -20.63 11.84
N LEU A 92 19.50 -21.76 11.22
CA LEU A 92 18.18 -21.93 10.61
C LEU A 92 17.04 -21.77 11.62
N ARG A 93 17.21 -22.26 12.86
CA ARG A 93 16.22 -22.07 13.94
C ARG A 93 16.04 -20.60 14.32
N LYS A 94 17.12 -19.81 14.38
CA LYS A 94 17.04 -18.36 14.63
C LYS A 94 16.28 -17.65 13.53
N GLN A 95 16.56 -17.98 12.26
CA GLN A 95 15.85 -17.40 11.11
C GLN A 95 14.35 -17.72 11.12
N VAL A 96 13.96 -18.95 11.47
CA VAL A 96 12.54 -19.32 11.64
C VAL A 96 11.87 -18.48 12.72
N TRP A 97 12.56 -18.19 13.82
CA TRP A 97 12.00 -17.39 14.91
C TRP A 97 11.74 -15.94 14.47
N GLU A 98 12.67 -15.35 13.73
CA GLU A 98 12.50 -14.00 13.16
C GLU A 98 11.35 -13.96 12.17
N LEU A 99 11.27 -14.93 11.24
CA LEU A 99 10.17 -15.02 10.28
C LEU A 99 8.82 -15.23 10.96
N LYS A 100 8.76 -15.99 12.06
CA LYS A 100 7.53 -16.12 12.87
C LYS A 100 7.10 -14.78 13.46
N SER A 101 8.03 -13.98 13.96
CA SER A 101 7.74 -12.62 14.45
C SER A 101 7.15 -11.75 13.34
N GLN A 102 7.83 -11.70 12.19
CA GLN A 102 7.38 -10.94 11.02
C GLN A 102 5.98 -11.37 10.55
N ARG A 103 5.72 -12.68 10.51
CA ARG A 103 4.41 -13.25 10.13
C ARG A 103 3.30 -12.78 11.07
N ILE A 104 3.56 -12.74 12.38
CA ILE A 104 2.59 -12.28 13.38
C ILE A 104 2.27 -10.80 13.16
N ASP A 105 3.28 -9.97 12.92
CA ASP A 105 3.08 -8.54 12.69
C ASP A 105 2.32 -8.26 11.41
N ILE A 106 2.62 -8.97 10.32
CA ILE A 106 1.86 -8.88 9.07
C ILE A 106 0.41 -9.33 9.29
N SER A 107 0.19 -10.44 10.02
CA SER A 107 -1.16 -10.93 10.34
C SER A 107 -1.98 -9.91 11.14
N ARG A 108 -1.35 -9.19 12.07
CA ARG A 108 -2.00 -8.12 12.84
C ARG A 108 -2.37 -6.94 11.93
N LYS A 109 -1.51 -6.58 10.97
CA LYS A 109 -1.77 -5.52 9.99
C LYS A 109 -2.94 -5.90 9.07
N ILE A 110 -2.98 -7.13 8.56
CA ILE A 110 -4.08 -7.66 7.74
C ILE A 110 -5.42 -7.67 8.50
N ARG A 111 -5.41 -8.02 9.79
CA ARG A 111 -6.65 -8.04 10.60
C ARG A 111 -7.21 -6.62 10.84
N ARG A 112 -6.35 -5.61 10.82
CA ARG A 112 -6.70 -4.20 11.08
C ARG A 112 -6.96 -3.40 9.80
N SER A 113 -6.63 -3.95 8.63
CA SER A 113 -6.84 -3.34 7.30
C SER A 113 -8.23 -3.59 6.77
#